data_AF-A0A9Q9MMH7-F1
#
_entry.id   AF-A0A9Q9MMH7-F1
#
_cell.length_a   1.000
_cell.length_b   1.000
_cell.length_c   1.000
_cell.angle_alpha   90.00
_cell.angle_beta   90.00
_cell.angle_gamma   90.00
#
_symmetry.space_group_name_H-M   'P 1'
#
loop_
_entity.id
_entity.type
_entity.pdbx_description
1 polymer ?
#
loop_
_entity_poly.entity_id
_entity_poly.type
_entity_poly.pdbx_seq_one_letter_code
_entity_poly.pdbx_strand_id
1 'polypeptide(L)'
;MGASVPVHLEIPAIGVSTALMELGLNGDGTIAVPPLRADAPAGWYRHLATPGEVGPAVILGHVDTARDGPAVFYQLRDLRPGDEVSVRRADGSTAVFGVDRVAQYPKAQFPSAEVYGAADRPVLRLVTCGGTFDRLQRSYRGNVVVFATLLRTA
;
A
#
# COMPACT_ATOMS: atom_id res chain seq x y z
N MET A 1 8.51 17.12 2.00
CA MET A 1 7.32 17.90 2.46
C MET A 1 7.26 17.81 3.99
N GLY A 2 6.51 18.68 4.69
CA GLY A 2 6.24 18.50 6.12
C GLY A 2 5.17 17.41 6.35
N ALA A 3 5.03 16.88 7.56
CA ALA A 3 4.05 15.83 7.89
C ALA A 3 2.60 16.24 7.64
N SER A 4 1.81 15.35 7.01
CA SER A 4 0.37 15.52 6.82
C SER A 4 -0.30 14.19 6.47
N VAL A 5 -1.42 13.90 7.14
CA VAL A 5 -2.16 12.65 7.02
C VAL A 5 -2.65 12.46 5.58
N PRO A 6 -2.41 11.28 4.95
CA PRO A 6 -2.94 11.00 3.63
C PRO A 6 -4.43 10.67 3.72
N VAL A 7 -5.23 11.22 2.79
CA VAL A 7 -6.70 11.12 2.83
C VAL A 7 -7.26 10.36 1.64
N HIS A 8 -6.55 10.31 0.50
CA HIS A 8 -7.03 9.66 -0.71
C HIS A 8 -5.88 9.15 -1.57
N LEU A 9 -6.04 7.97 -2.15
CA LEU A 9 -5.09 7.29 -3.02
C LEU A 9 -5.70 7.10 -4.41
N GLU A 10 -4.94 7.47 -5.44
CA GLU A 10 -5.28 7.26 -6.83
C GLU A 10 -4.16 6.53 -7.57
N ILE A 11 -4.54 5.52 -8.36
CA ILE A 11 -3.64 4.77 -9.25
C ILE A 11 -4.37 4.55 -10.57
N PRO A 12 -4.28 5.49 -11.52
CA PRO A 12 -5.07 5.47 -12.75
C PRO A 12 -4.86 4.21 -13.60
N ALA A 13 -3.63 3.69 -13.67
CA ALA A 13 -3.26 2.53 -14.49
C ALA A 13 -4.06 1.25 -14.15
N ILE A 14 -4.58 1.15 -12.92
CA ILE A 14 -5.37 0.02 -12.44
C ILE A 14 -6.74 0.45 -11.89
N GLY A 15 -7.19 1.67 -12.23
CA GLY A 15 -8.51 2.18 -11.86
C GLY A 15 -8.76 2.34 -10.35
N VAL A 16 -7.70 2.41 -9.52
CA VAL A 16 -7.85 2.60 -8.07
C VAL A 16 -8.12 4.06 -7.76
N SER A 17 -9.19 4.32 -7.01
CA SER A 17 -9.49 5.59 -6.35
C SER A 17 -10.18 5.28 -5.04
N THR A 18 -9.51 5.55 -3.91
CA THR A 18 -9.99 5.14 -2.58
C THR A 18 -9.64 6.19 -1.53
N ALA A 19 -10.57 6.41 -0.60
CA ALA A 19 -10.21 7.05 0.66
C ALA A 19 -9.12 6.24 1.37
N LEU A 20 -8.38 6.89 2.27
CA LEU A 20 -7.40 6.24 3.14
C LEU A 20 -7.85 6.29 4.59
N MET A 21 -7.80 5.13 5.24
CA MET A 21 -7.95 5.04 6.70
C MET A 21 -6.58 4.96 7.39
N GLU A 22 -6.53 5.30 8.68
CA GLU A 22 -5.33 5.10 9.48
C GLU A 22 -5.27 3.67 10.03
N LEU A 23 -4.11 3.04 9.92
CA LEU A 23 -3.80 1.74 10.48
C LEU A 23 -2.73 1.88 11.57
N GLY A 24 -2.96 1.19 12.67
CA GLY A 24 -2.02 1.08 13.78
C GLY A 24 -1.43 -0.32 13.89
N LEU A 25 -1.13 -0.69 15.12
CA LEU A 25 -0.78 -2.05 15.49
C LEU A 25 -1.96 -2.76 16.16
N ASN A 26 -2.07 -4.07 15.95
CA ASN A 26 -2.91 -4.96 16.74
C ASN A 26 -2.28 -5.18 18.12
N GLY A 27 -3.03 -5.80 19.04
CA GLY A 27 -2.57 -6.07 20.41
C GLY A 27 -1.35 -7.01 20.49
N ASP A 28 -1.08 -7.78 19.43
CA ASP A 28 0.09 -8.66 19.30
C ASP A 28 1.30 -7.97 18.64
N GLY A 29 1.20 -6.67 18.34
CA GLY A 29 2.26 -5.89 17.71
C GLY A 29 2.36 -6.05 16.19
N THR A 30 1.46 -6.80 15.55
CA THR A 30 1.37 -6.86 14.08
C THR A 30 0.68 -5.62 13.51
N ILE A 31 0.99 -5.25 12.27
CA ILE A 31 0.32 -4.12 11.61
C ILE A 31 -1.15 -4.49 11.37
N ALA A 32 -2.06 -3.61 11.81
CA ALA A 32 -3.48 -3.74 11.53
C ALA A 32 -3.72 -3.67 10.01
N VAL A 33 -4.66 -4.47 9.50
CA VAL A 33 -5.06 -4.45 8.09
C VAL A 33 -6.47 -3.88 7.95
N PRO A 34 -6.86 -3.38 6.76
CA PRO A 34 -8.25 -2.95 6.53
C PRO A 34 -9.27 -4.06 6.84
N PRO A 35 -10.53 -3.73 7.17
CA PRO A 35 -11.56 -4.73 7.40
C PRO A 35 -11.83 -5.57 6.15
N LEU A 36 -12.21 -6.84 6.32
CA LEU A 36 -12.56 -7.74 5.21
C LEU A 36 -14.00 -7.50 4.72
N ARG A 37 -14.19 -6.41 3.97
CA ARG A 37 -15.46 -6.05 3.29
C ARG A 37 -15.18 -5.49 1.90
N ALA A 38 -16.09 -5.69 0.94
CA ALA A 38 -15.93 -5.24 -0.45
C ALA A 38 -15.49 -3.77 -0.59
N ASP A 39 -16.08 -2.91 0.23
CA ASP A 39 -15.94 -1.45 0.20
C ASP A 39 -14.89 -0.92 1.19
N ALA A 40 -14.04 -1.81 1.71
CA ALA A 40 -12.97 -1.42 2.62
C ALA A 40 -11.97 -0.51 1.89
N PRO A 41 -11.71 0.71 2.40
CA PRO A 41 -10.66 1.55 1.84
C PRO A 41 -9.29 0.91 2.08
N ALA A 42 -8.29 1.32 1.30
CA ALA A 42 -6.91 1.09 1.66
C ALA A 42 -6.56 1.86 2.95
N GLY A 43 -5.53 1.41 3.67
CA GLY A 43 -5.12 2.04 4.92
C GLY A 43 -3.64 2.36 4.99
N TRP A 44 -3.30 3.53 5.50
CA TRP A 44 -1.93 3.98 5.72
C TRP A 44 -1.46 3.59 7.11
N TYR A 45 -0.25 3.04 7.22
CA TYR A 45 0.34 2.68 8.50
C TYR A 45 0.97 3.90 9.18
N ARG A 46 0.31 4.39 10.25
CA ARG A 46 0.57 5.72 10.85
C ARG A 46 1.89 5.86 11.60
N HIS A 47 2.58 4.76 11.88
CA HIS A 47 3.84 4.77 12.63
C HIS A 47 5.07 4.93 11.74
N LEU A 48 4.87 5.14 10.43
CA LEU A 48 5.92 5.48 9.47
C LEU A 48 5.64 6.86 8.85
N ALA A 49 6.47 7.26 7.88
CA ALA A 49 6.38 8.57 7.25
C ALA A 49 5.02 8.78 6.59
N THR A 50 4.52 10.03 6.59
CA THR A 50 3.42 10.38 5.71
C THR A 50 3.91 10.48 4.26
N PRO A 51 3.07 10.16 3.25
CA PRO A 51 3.47 10.25 1.85
C PRO A 51 4.04 11.64 1.49
N GLY A 52 5.29 11.69 1.04
CA GLY A 52 5.99 12.93 0.67
C GLY A 52 7.03 13.42 1.70
N GLU A 53 7.05 12.82 2.89
CA GLU A 53 8.14 12.96 3.85
C GLU A 53 9.29 12.00 3.53
N VAL A 54 10.50 12.30 4.03
CA VAL A 54 11.63 11.38 3.94
C VAL A 54 11.33 10.12 4.76
N GLY A 55 11.59 8.95 4.17
CA GLY A 55 11.28 7.66 4.76
C GLY A 55 10.17 6.92 4.02
N PRO A 56 9.85 5.69 4.47
CA PRO A 56 8.80 4.89 3.87
C PRO A 56 7.41 5.33 4.33
N ALA A 57 6.53 5.63 3.39
CA ALA A 57 5.09 5.61 3.63
C ALA A 57 4.55 4.26 3.18
N VAL A 58 3.76 3.58 4.02
CA VAL A 58 3.22 2.25 3.71
C VAL A 58 1.71 2.29 3.70
N ILE A 59 1.11 1.80 2.61
CA ILE A 59 -0.33 1.66 2.45
C ILE A 59 -0.66 0.20 2.18
N LEU A 60 -1.60 -0.35 2.94
CA LEU A 60 -2.06 -1.73 2.87
C LEU A 60 -3.48 -1.79 2.32
N GLY A 61 -3.78 -2.82 1.53
CA GLY A 61 -5.10 -3.08 0.99
C GLY A 61 -5.29 -4.58 0.70
N HIS A 62 -6.54 -5.01 0.60
CA HIS A 62 -6.86 -6.39 0.26
C HIS A 62 -6.79 -6.63 -1.25
N VAL A 63 -6.42 -7.85 -1.63
CA VAL A 63 -6.49 -8.30 -3.02
C VAL A 63 -7.93 -8.68 -3.36
N ASP A 64 -8.60 -9.46 -2.52
CA ASP A 64 -10.00 -9.84 -2.65
C ASP A 64 -10.60 -10.11 -1.26
N THR A 65 -11.89 -10.45 -1.25
CA THR A 65 -12.57 -11.00 -0.08
C THR A 65 -13.31 -12.26 -0.47
N ALA A 66 -13.42 -13.20 0.47
CA ALA A 66 -14.14 -14.46 0.23
C ALA A 66 -15.64 -14.26 -0.08
N ARG A 67 -16.22 -13.15 0.36
CA ARG A 67 -17.65 -12.86 0.20
C ARG A 67 -17.94 -12.08 -1.08
N ASP A 68 -17.12 -11.07 -1.38
CA ASP A 68 -17.49 -10.02 -2.33
C ASP A 68 -16.59 -10.01 -3.59
N GLY A 69 -15.54 -10.84 -3.62
CA GLY A 69 -14.62 -10.92 -4.76
C GLY A 69 -13.53 -9.83 -4.74
N PRO A 70 -13.05 -9.35 -5.90
CA PRO A 70 -11.96 -8.38 -6.01
C PRO A 70 -12.10 -7.17 -5.07
N ALA A 71 -10.99 -6.78 -4.42
CA ALA A 71 -10.91 -5.64 -3.51
C ALA A 71 -9.96 -4.55 -4.06
N VAL A 72 -9.71 -3.50 -3.27
CA VAL A 72 -9.02 -2.27 -3.70
C VAL A 72 -7.66 -2.50 -4.37
N PHE A 73 -6.90 -3.53 -3.98
CA PHE A 73 -5.58 -3.84 -4.54
C PHE A 73 -5.58 -5.14 -5.37
N TYR A 74 -6.73 -5.56 -5.91
CA TYR A 74 -6.83 -6.78 -6.73
C TYR A 74 -5.84 -6.79 -7.91
N GLN A 75 -5.71 -5.65 -8.60
CA GLN A 75 -4.87 -5.47 -9.78
C GLN A 75 -3.49 -4.87 -9.46
N LEU A 76 -3.09 -4.79 -8.19
CA LEU A 76 -1.83 -4.15 -7.81
C LEU A 76 -0.60 -4.81 -8.46
N ARG A 77 -0.69 -6.10 -8.77
CA ARG A 77 0.36 -6.88 -9.45
C ARG A 77 0.59 -6.45 -10.91
N ASP A 78 -0.38 -5.77 -11.51
CA ASP A 78 -0.39 -5.43 -12.93
C ASP A 78 0.30 -4.08 -13.22
N LEU A 79 0.64 -3.33 -12.16
CA LEU A 79 1.41 -2.10 -12.25
C LEU A 79 2.82 -2.34 -12.82
N ARG A 80 3.34 -1.31 -13.47
CA ARG A 80 4.62 -1.33 -14.17
C ARG A 80 5.48 -0.15 -13.75
N PRO A 81 6.82 -0.26 -13.89
CA PRO A 81 7.70 0.88 -13.72
C PRO A 81 7.25 2.08 -14.58
N GLY A 82 7.16 3.26 -13.96
CA GLY A 82 6.68 4.49 -14.59
C GLY A 82 5.20 4.80 -14.37
N ASP A 83 4.37 3.84 -13.92
CA ASP A 83 2.99 4.14 -13.54
C ASP A 83 2.95 5.12 -12.36
N GLU A 84 2.01 6.07 -12.40
CA GLU A 84 1.89 7.09 -11.35
C GLU A 84 0.94 6.66 -10.24
N VAL A 85 1.33 6.99 -9.02
CA VAL A 85 0.52 6.85 -7.79
C VAL A 85 0.41 8.22 -7.14
N SER A 86 -0.79 8.73 -7.00
CA SER A 86 -1.06 10.03 -6.38
C SER A 86 -1.66 9.84 -5.00
N VAL A 87 -1.10 10.51 -4.00
CA VAL A 87 -1.64 10.54 -2.65
C VAL A 87 -1.97 11.96 -2.24
N ARG A 88 -3.27 12.24 -2.12
CA ARG A 88 -3.78 13.49 -1.57
C ARG A 88 -3.68 13.48 -0.05
N ARG A 89 -3.32 14.63 0.50
CA ARG A 89 -3.04 14.82 1.93
C ARG A 89 -4.00 15.82 2.54
N ALA A 90 -4.13 15.79 3.87
CA ALA A 90 -5.06 16.64 4.61
C ALA A 90 -4.72 18.14 4.53
N ASP A 91 -3.45 18.47 4.25
CA ASP A 91 -2.98 19.85 4.05
C ASP A 91 -3.33 20.41 2.66
N GLY A 92 -4.03 19.64 1.83
CA GLY A 92 -4.42 20.02 0.47
C GLY A 92 -3.35 19.71 -0.59
N SER A 93 -2.13 19.35 -0.20
CA SER A 93 -1.08 18.95 -1.13
C SER A 93 -1.26 17.52 -1.64
N THR A 94 -0.65 17.22 -2.78
CA THR A 94 -0.62 15.89 -3.39
C THR A 94 0.82 15.45 -3.61
N ALA A 95 1.17 14.28 -3.08
CA ALA A 95 2.44 13.63 -3.35
C ALA A 95 2.27 12.65 -4.52
N VAL A 96 3.00 12.84 -5.61
CA VAL A 96 2.95 11.97 -6.80
C VAL A 96 4.21 11.13 -6.88
N PHE A 97 4.03 9.81 -6.87
CA PHE A 97 5.08 8.81 -6.92
C PHE A 97 5.08 8.10 -8.27
N GLY A 98 6.26 7.72 -8.74
CA GLY A 98 6.43 6.84 -9.89
C GLY A 98 6.78 5.44 -9.40
N VAL A 99 6.09 4.43 -9.91
CA VAL A 99 6.43 3.04 -9.62
C VAL A 99 7.84 2.76 -10.14
N ASP A 100 8.71 2.26 -9.26
CA ASP A 100 10.05 1.81 -9.59
C ASP A 100 10.02 0.33 -10.01
N ARG A 101 9.29 -0.48 -9.24
CA ARG A 101 9.13 -1.92 -9.48
C ARG A 101 7.95 -2.51 -8.71
N VAL A 102 7.46 -3.64 -9.21
CA VAL A 102 6.51 -4.52 -8.50
C VAL A 102 7.22 -5.85 -8.23
N ALA A 103 7.11 -6.35 -7.00
CA ALA A 103 7.68 -7.64 -6.64
C ALA A 103 6.72 -8.45 -5.79
N GLN A 104 6.82 -9.77 -5.93
CA GLN A 104 6.05 -10.72 -5.16
C GLN A 104 6.98 -11.54 -4.29
N TYR A 105 6.63 -11.67 -3.01
CA TYR A 105 7.41 -12.41 -2.02
C TYR A 105 6.55 -13.47 -1.35
N PRO A 106 7.05 -14.71 -1.15
CA PRO A 106 6.42 -15.64 -0.23
C PRO A 106 6.25 -15.02 1.16
N LYS A 107 5.17 -15.34 1.88
CA LYS A 107 4.91 -14.74 3.21
C LYS A 107 6.07 -14.96 4.19
N ALA A 108 6.70 -16.13 4.14
CA ALA A 108 7.85 -16.49 4.97
C ALA A 108 9.15 -15.73 4.62
N GLN A 109 9.20 -15.09 3.45
CA GLN A 109 10.35 -14.34 2.94
C GLN A 109 9.98 -12.88 2.66
N PHE A 110 8.97 -12.36 3.37
CA PHE A 110 8.54 -10.99 3.20
C PHE A 110 9.70 -10.03 3.58
N PRO A 111 10.06 -9.07 2.71
CA PRO A 111 11.25 -8.26 2.88
C PRO A 111 10.99 -7.10 3.84
N SER A 112 10.74 -7.39 5.12
CA SER A 112 10.33 -6.39 6.12
C SER A 112 11.28 -5.19 6.21
N ALA A 113 12.59 -5.41 6.11
CA ALA A 113 13.57 -4.32 6.13
C ALA A 113 13.44 -3.39 4.91
N GLU A 114 13.04 -3.90 3.75
CA GLU A 114 12.90 -3.10 2.53
C GLU A 114 11.56 -2.35 2.47
N VAL A 115 10.53 -2.90 3.11
CA VAL A 115 9.20 -2.30 3.18
C VAL A 115 9.09 -1.28 4.31
N TYR A 116 9.62 -1.60 5.49
CA TYR A 116 9.43 -0.80 6.70
C TYR A 116 10.71 -0.10 7.18
N GLY A 117 11.88 -0.47 6.66
CA GLY A 117 13.15 0.11 7.06
C GLY A 117 13.34 1.54 6.55
N ALA A 118 14.31 2.23 7.15
CA ALA A 118 14.61 3.61 6.84
C ALA A 118 14.95 3.82 5.35
N ALA A 119 14.55 4.98 4.82
CA ALA A 119 14.92 5.48 3.51
C ALA A 119 15.35 6.94 3.64
N ASP A 120 16.35 7.34 2.86
CA ASP A 120 16.92 8.69 2.83
C ASP A 120 16.15 9.65 1.89
N ARG A 121 15.15 9.12 1.19
CA ARG A 121 14.26 9.86 0.29
C ARG A 121 12.79 9.49 0.54
N PRO A 122 11.82 10.30 0.06
CA PRO A 122 10.41 9.97 0.19
C PRO A 122 10.03 8.80 -0.70
N VAL A 123 9.70 7.66 -0.09
CA VAL A 123 9.32 6.44 -0.81
C VAL A 123 7.96 5.93 -0.38
N LEU A 124 7.24 5.33 -1.31
CA LEU A 124 5.94 4.71 -1.08
C LEU A 124 6.04 3.20 -1.25
N ARG A 125 5.34 2.47 -0.38
CA ARG A 125 5.15 1.02 -0.45
C ARG A 125 3.65 0.72 -0.45
N LEU A 126 3.17 0.09 -1.51
CA LEU A 126 1.82 -0.45 -1.54
C LEU A 126 1.90 -1.95 -1.34
N VAL A 127 1.14 -2.48 -0.38
CA VAL A 127 1.23 -3.89 0.03
C VAL A 127 -0.14 -4.54 -0.03
N THR A 128 -0.22 -5.70 -0.67
CA THR A 128 -1.40 -6.57 -0.68
C THR A 128 -1.02 -8.04 -0.57
N CYS A 129 -1.98 -8.89 -0.22
CA CYS A 129 -1.84 -10.34 -0.34
C CYS A 129 -1.67 -10.74 -1.81
N GLY A 130 -0.91 -11.80 -2.08
CA GLY A 130 -0.63 -12.22 -3.45
C GLY A 130 -0.20 -13.69 -3.61
N GLY A 131 -0.03 -14.10 -4.86
CA GLY A 131 0.31 -15.48 -5.22
C GLY A 131 -0.87 -16.44 -5.22
N THR A 132 -0.58 -17.73 -5.20
CA THR A 132 -1.61 -18.77 -5.21
C THR A 132 -2.37 -18.74 -3.88
N PHE A 133 -3.70 -18.79 -3.96
CA PHE A 133 -4.54 -18.95 -2.80
C PHE A 133 -4.46 -20.40 -2.29
N ASP A 134 -4.05 -20.57 -1.03
CA ASP A 134 -4.07 -21.85 -0.35
C ASP A 134 -5.47 -22.10 0.23
N ARG A 135 -6.20 -23.05 -0.35
CA ARG A 135 -7.57 -23.37 0.08
C ARG A 135 -7.65 -24.02 1.45
N LEU A 136 -6.59 -24.73 1.87
CA LEU A 136 -6.55 -25.38 3.19
C LEU A 136 -6.32 -24.35 4.29
N GLN A 137 -5.36 -23.45 4.08
CA GLN A 137 -5.05 -22.37 5.02
C GLN A 137 -5.95 -21.13 4.86
N ARG A 138 -6.81 -21.12 3.84
CA ARG A 138 -7.67 -19.99 3.46
C ARG A 138 -6.90 -18.66 3.38
N SER A 139 -5.69 -18.71 2.82
CA SER A 139 -4.78 -17.57 2.75
C SER A 139 -3.98 -17.60 1.47
N TYR A 140 -3.66 -16.42 0.95
CA TYR A 140 -2.61 -16.24 -0.04
C TYR A 140 -1.25 -16.67 0.50
N ARG A 141 -0.43 -17.27 -0.36
CA ARG A 141 0.92 -17.77 -0.01
C ARG A 141 2.00 -16.69 -0.03
N GLY A 142 1.72 -15.53 -0.61
CA GLY A 142 2.67 -14.43 -0.71
C GLY A 142 2.03 -13.06 -0.50
N ASN A 143 2.84 -12.03 -0.71
CA ASN A 143 2.45 -10.63 -0.77
C ASN A 143 3.00 -10.03 -2.06
N VAL A 144 2.26 -9.07 -2.61
CA VAL A 144 2.75 -8.19 -3.68
C VAL A 144 3.10 -6.86 -3.03
N VAL A 145 4.28 -6.34 -3.38
CA VAL A 145 4.78 -5.04 -2.93
C VAL A 145 5.13 -4.19 -4.15
N VAL A 146 4.53 -3.01 -4.21
CA VAL A 146 4.92 -1.97 -5.16
C VAL A 146 5.87 -1.03 -4.46
N PHE A 147 7.01 -0.80 -5.09
CA PHE A 147 8.01 0.17 -4.67
C PHE A 147 7.90 1.37 -5.59
N ALA A 148 7.69 2.54 -5.02
CA ALA A 148 7.57 3.78 -5.76
C ALA A 148 8.34 4.90 -5.06
N THR A 149 8.80 5.87 -5.84
CA THR A 149 9.51 7.02 -5.31
C THR A 149 8.86 8.33 -5.76
N LEU A 150 8.88 9.33 -4.87
CA LEU A 150 8.32 10.65 -5.14
C LEU A 150 8.95 11.27 -6.39
N LEU A 151 8.10 11.65 -7.33
CA LEU A 151 8.48 12.39 -8.55
C LEU A 151 8.29 13.89 -8.35
N ARG A 152 7.11 14.27 -7.83
CA ARG A 152 6.72 15.67 -7.69
C ARG A 152 5.66 15.86 -6.62
N THR A 153 5.45 17.12 -6.28
CA THR A 153 4.38 17.59 -5.40
C THR A 153 3.48 18.52 -6.19
N ALA A 154 2.16 18.37 -6.03
CA ALA A 154 1.15 19.24 -6.62
C ALA A 154 0.31 19.91 -5.53
#